data_AF-A0A846PEW8-F1
#
_entry.id   AF-A0A846PEW8-F1
#
_cell.length_a   1.000
_cell.length_b   1.000
_cell.length_c   1.000
_cell.angle_alpha   90.00
_cell.angle_beta   90.00
_cell.angle_gamma   90.00
#
_symmetry.space_group_name_H-M   'P 1'
#
loop_
_entity.id
_entity.type
_entity.pdbx_description
1 polymer ?
#
loop_
_entity_poly.entity_id
_entity_poly.type
_entity_poly.pdbx_seq_one_letter_code
_entity_poly.pdbx_strand_id
1 'polypeptide(L)'
;EEMDINPLIVDVKDAVAVDTRIAIDTDQISANVQPHEHLVITPYPKKYTTSWKLKNGTPVLLRPIKPEDEALLDELYQSFSQETMRFRFFQIIREMTHDTLTRYCNIDYNREIAIIAEAKEDEKKKIIGVARLILQPGRKLGEFAVVVGDPWQGLGLGSKLVDYIVEVGKDMGLESIYGDVMARNRKMLRLCTKKGFKMEPIDEEITKAKLDLKT
;
A
#
# COMPACT_ATOMS: atom_id res chain seq x y z
N GLU A 1 -16.99 -6.56 -28.13
CA GLU A 1 -15.85 -7.33 -28.66
C GLU A 1 -16.32 -8.73 -29.02
N GLU A 2 -15.82 -9.28 -30.12
CA GLU A 2 -16.20 -10.61 -30.61
C GLU A 2 -14.97 -11.30 -31.20
N MET A 3 -14.81 -12.59 -30.88
CA MET A 3 -13.80 -13.45 -31.50
C MET A 3 -14.52 -14.66 -32.08
N ASP A 4 -14.38 -14.85 -33.39
CA ASP A 4 -14.91 -16.00 -34.12
C ASP A 4 -13.75 -16.80 -34.72
N ILE A 5 -13.80 -18.12 -34.56
CA ILE A 5 -12.82 -19.05 -35.12
C ILE A 5 -13.62 -20.13 -35.84
N ASN A 6 -13.58 -20.14 -37.18
CA ASN A 6 -14.45 -21.03 -37.94
C ASN A 6 -13.87 -21.44 -39.31
N PRO A 7 -13.53 -22.72 -39.53
CA PRO A 7 -13.48 -23.82 -38.56
C PRO A 7 -12.18 -23.85 -37.74
N LEU A 8 -12.29 -24.33 -36.49
CA LEU A 8 -11.14 -24.83 -35.73
C LEU A 8 -11.07 -26.35 -35.89
N ILE A 9 -10.04 -26.83 -36.60
CA ILE A 9 -9.78 -28.25 -36.82
C ILE A 9 -8.77 -28.70 -35.77
N VAL A 10 -9.05 -29.80 -35.07
CA VAL A 10 -8.17 -30.33 -34.01
C VAL A 10 -7.86 -31.80 -34.31
N ASP A 11 -6.58 -32.17 -34.25
CA ASP A 11 -6.11 -33.55 -34.35
C ASP A 11 -5.33 -33.98 -33.08
N VAL A 12 -4.71 -35.17 -33.12
CA VAL A 12 -4.01 -35.77 -31.96
C VAL A 12 -2.67 -35.08 -31.63
N LYS A 13 -2.14 -34.28 -32.55
CA LYS A 13 -0.82 -33.64 -32.48
C LYS A 13 -0.92 -32.11 -32.45
N ASP A 14 -1.90 -31.53 -33.12
CA ASP A 14 -2.06 -30.08 -33.25
C ASP A 14 -3.52 -29.62 -33.47
N ALA A 15 -3.68 -28.30 -33.56
CA ALA A 15 -4.93 -27.64 -33.88
C ALA A 15 -4.66 -26.52 -34.90
N VAL A 16 -5.54 -26.41 -35.90
CA VAL A 16 -5.46 -25.43 -36.99
C VAL A 16 -6.77 -24.65 -37.06
N ALA A 17 -6.67 -23.33 -36.87
CA ALA A 17 -7.76 -22.40 -37.19
C ALA A 17 -7.67 -22.02 -38.68
N VAL A 18 -8.69 -22.35 -39.46
CA VAL A 18 -8.72 -22.09 -40.91
C VAL A 18 -9.11 -20.66 -41.21
N ASP A 19 -10.04 -20.10 -40.44
CA ASP A 19 -10.37 -18.68 -40.43
C ASP A 19 -10.47 -18.18 -39.00
N THR A 20 -10.13 -16.91 -38.80
CA THR A 20 -10.21 -16.26 -37.49
C THR A 20 -10.53 -14.80 -37.69
N ARG A 21 -11.64 -14.36 -37.09
CA ARG A 21 -12.04 -12.96 -37.07
C ARG A 21 -12.03 -12.45 -35.64
N ILE A 22 -11.30 -11.37 -35.42
CA ILE A 22 -11.30 -10.65 -34.15
C ILE A 22 -11.84 -9.25 -34.42
N ALA A 23 -12.99 -8.93 -33.82
CA ALA A 23 -13.58 -7.60 -33.84
C ALA A 23 -13.27 -6.90 -32.52
N ILE A 24 -12.36 -5.93 -32.59
CA ILE A 24 -11.95 -5.12 -31.44
C ILE A 24 -12.65 -3.78 -31.50
N ASP A 25 -13.17 -3.35 -30.36
CA ASP A 25 -13.73 -2.01 -30.19
C ASP A 25 -12.58 -0.99 -30.04
N THR A 26 -12.27 -0.28 -31.12
CA THR A 26 -11.16 0.68 -31.15
C THR A 26 -11.38 1.90 -30.25
N ASP A 27 -12.63 2.19 -29.88
CA ASP A 27 -12.94 3.26 -28.93
C ASP A 27 -12.55 2.86 -27.49
N GLN A 28 -12.54 1.55 -27.19
CA GLN A 28 -12.00 1.02 -25.93
C GLN A 28 -10.49 0.84 -25.93
N ILE A 29 -9.86 0.64 -27.10
CA ILE A 29 -8.39 0.60 -27.21
C ILE A 29 -7.78 2.00 -26.99
N SER A 30 -8.51 3.05 -27.37
CA SER A 30 -8.09 4.45 -27.21
C SER A 30 -8.43 5.02 -25.82
N ALA A 31 -9.31 4.36 -25.07
CA ALA A 31 -9.36 4.53 -23.63
C ALA A 31 -8.06 3.97 -23.03
N ASN A 32 -7.40 4.73 -22.16
CA ASN A 32 -6.26 4.23 -21.37
C ASN A 32 -6.74 3.09 -20.45
N VAL A 33 -6.86 1.87 -20.97
CA VAL A 33 -7.15 0.68 -20.16
C VAL A 33 -5.95 0.46 -19.26
N GLN A 34 -6.12 0.59 -17.95
CA GLN A 34 -5.01 0.35 -17.04
C GLN A 34 -4.57 -1.12 -17.14
N PRO A 35 -3.25 -1.41 -17.12
CA PRO A 35 -2.78 -2.79 -17.14
C PRO A 35 -3.48 -3.62 -16.06
N HIS A 36 -3.95 -4.81 -16.44
CA HIS A 36 -4.60 -5.78 -15.55
C HIS A 36 -6.03 -5.45 -15.08
N GLU A 37 -6.73 -4.49 -15.67
CA GLU A 37 -8.15 -4.22 -15.33
C GLU A 37 -9.07 -5.44 -15.50
N HIS A 38 -8.75 -6.36 -16.43
CA HIS A 38 -9.50 -7.60 -16.65
C HIS A 38 -9.22 -8.68 -15.58
N LEU A 39 -8.21 -8.51 -14.73
CA LEU A 39 -7.87 -9.50 -13.70
C LEU A 39 -8.64 -9.25 -12.42
N VAL A 40 -9.27 -10.31 -11.90
CA VAL A 40 -9.91 -10.31 -10.58
C VAL A 40 -8.87 -10.13 -9.47
N ILE A 41 -7.64 -10.61 -9.68
CA ILE A 41 -6.50 -10.46 -8.76
C ILE A 41 -5.38 -9.74 -9.49
N THR A 42 -5.03 -8.53 -9.04
CA THR A 42 -3.92 -7.77 -9.61
C THR A 42 -2.56 -8.38 -9.25
N PRO A 43 -1.61 -8.44 -10.19
CA PRO A 43 -0.27 -8.93 -9.90
C PRO A 43 0.48 -7.98 -8.96
N TYR A 44 1.55 -8.48 -8.34
CA TYR A 44 2.40 -7.71 -7.43
C TYR A 44 2.91 -6.41 -8.09
N PRO A 45 2.64 -5.22 -7.52
CA PRO A 45 2.92 -3.93 -8.15
C PRO A 45 4.39 -3.52 -7.99
N LYS A 46 5.27 -4.16 -8.76
CA LYS A 46 6.74 -3.92 -8.73
C LYS A 46 7.12 -2.45 -8.89
N LYS A 47 6.31 -1.65 -9.61
CA LYS A 47 6.54 -0.22 -9.83
C LYS A 47 6.69 0.60 -8.54
N TYR A 48 6.11 0.15 -7.42
CA TYR A 48 6.23 0.80 -6.11
C TYR A 48 7.44 0.33 -5.28
N THR A 49 8.43 -0.28 -5.93
CA THR A 49 9.69 -0.65 -5.27
C THR A 49 10.73 0.44 -5.50
N THR A 50 11.26 1.03 -4.42
CA THR A 50 12.32 2.05 -4.49
C THR A 50 13.30 1.92 -3.34
N SER A 51 14.57 2.24 -3.62
CA SER A 51 15.59 2.35 -2.57
C SER A 51 15.61 3.74 -1.96
N TRP A 52 15.92 3.81 -0.67
CA TRP A 52 16.10 5.04 0.10
C TRP A 52 17.15 4.82 1.20
N LYS A 53 17.55 5.87 1.92
CA LYS A 53 18.48 5.78 3.06
C LYS A 53 17.95 6.54 4.25
N LEU A 54 18.06 5.94 5.43
CA LEU A 54 17.82 6.63 6.70
C LEU A 54 18.84 7.75 6.92
N LYS A 55 18.54 8.65 7.87
CA LYS A 55 19.46 9.74 8.27
C LYS A 55 20.82 9.25 8.77
N ASN A 56 20.89 8.07 9.37
CA ASN A 56 22.13 7.43 9.82
C ASN A 56 22.86 6.69 8.69
N GLY A 57 22.37 6.75 7.45
CA GLY A 57 22.97 6.11 6.28
C GLY A 57 22.49 4.68 6.00
N THR A 58 21.73 4.04 6.90
CA THR A 58 21.23 2.67 6.70
C THR A 58 20.39 2.60 5.41
N PRO A 59 20.73 1.69 4.47
CA PRO A 59 19.93 1.45 3.27
C PRO A 59 18.56 0.86 3.62
N VAL A 60 17.51 1.36 2.97
CA VAL A 60 16.13 0.90 3.12
C VAL A 60 15.55 0.63 1.74
N LEU A 61 14.89 -0.50 1.58
CA LEU A 61 14.07 -0.81 0.42
C LEU A 61 12.60 -0.58 0.78
N LEU A 62 11.96 0.38 0.12
CA LEU A 62 10.52 0.55 0.17
C LEU A 62 9.92 -0.36 -0.91
N ARG A 63 8.97 -1.22 -0.54
CA ARG A 63 8.28 -2.11 -1.49
C ARG A 63 6.88 -2.49 -1.01
N PRO A 64 5.96 -2.89 -1.89
CA PRO A 64 4.71 -3.49 -1.47
C PRO A 64 4.95 -4.74 -0.62
N ILE A 65 4.12 -4.94 0.40
CA ILE A 65 4.07 -6.15 1.21
C ILE A 65 3.72 -7.35 0.33
N LYS A 66 4.13 -8.54 0.75
CA LYS A 66 3.78 -9.82 0.13
C LYS A 66 3.25 -10.78 1.19
N PRO A 67 2.51 -11.83 0.78
CA PRO A 67 2.06 -12.87 1.72
C PRO A 67 3.19 -13.49 2.56
N GLU A 68 4.39 -13.63 2.02
CA GLU A 68 5.53 -14.24 2.73
C GLU A 68 6.17 -13.34 3.79
N ASP A 69 5.76 -12.07 3.89
CA ASP A 69 6.31 -11.11 4.84
C ASP A 69 5.76 -11.27 6.27
N GLU A 70 4.84 -12.20 6.51
CA GLU A 70 4.15 -12.40 7.78
C GLU A 70 5.11 -12.47 8.98
N ALA A 71 6.15 -13.31 8.91
CA ALA A 71 7.09 -13.45 10.01
C ALA A 71 7.87 -12.14 10.29
N LEU A 72 8.28 -11.43 9.23
CA LEU A 72 8.98 -10.16 9.37
C LEU A 72 8.06 -9.04 9.89
N LEU A 73 6.77 -9.12 9.56
CA LEU A 73 5.76 -8.19 10.05
C LEU A 73 5.47 -8.44 11.53
N ASP A 74 5.44 -9.70 11.97
CA ASP A 74 5.34 -10.04 13.40
C ASP A 74 6.53 -9.51 14.20
N GLU A 75 7.76 -9.70 13.70
CA GLU A 75 8.97 -9.13 14.31
C GLU A 75 8.88 -7.60 14.46
N LEU A 76 8.31 -6.89 13.47
CA LEU A 76 8.04 -5.46 13.58
C LEU A 76 7.07 -5.18 14.74
N TYR A 77 5.97 -5.91 14.86
CA TYR A 77 4.98 -5.69 15.92
C TYR A 77 5.54 -5.94 17.31
N GLN A 78 6.38 -6.97 17.46
CA GLN A 78 7.09 -7.24 18.72
C GLN A 78 8.04 -6.11 19.13
N SER A 79 8.50 -5.28 18.19
CA SER A 79 9.35 -4.11 18.48
C SER A 79 8.59 -2.91 19.07
N PHE A 80 7.25 -2.94 19.07
CA PHE A 80 6.44 -1.78 19.44
C PHE A 80 6.35 -1.57 20.94
N SER A 81 6.50 -0.32 21.38
CA SER A 81 6.07 0.07 22.71
C SER A 81 4.53 0.16 22.80
N GLN A 82 4.00 0.16 24.03
CA GLN A 82 2.57 0.41 24.26
C GLN A 82 2.12 1.76 23.68
N GLU A 83 3.00 2.76 23.65
CA GLU A 83 2.71 4.06 23.03
C GLU A 83 2.53 3.92 21.51
N THR A 84 3.47 3.26 20.83
CA THR A 84 3.38 2.98 19.39
C THR A 84 2.12 2.20 19.05
N MET A 85 1.79 1.16 19.83
CA MET A 85 0.56 0.38 19.65
C MET A 85 -0.69 1.24 19.81
N ARG A 86 -0.78 2.01 20.91
CA ARG A 86 -1.93 2.90 21.16
C ARG A 86 -2.13 3.89 20.01
N PHE A 87 -1.06 4.55 19.57
CA PHE A 87 -1.17 5.54 18.49
C PHE A 87 -1.51 4.92 17.14
N ARG A 88 -1.09 3.68 16.87
CA ARG A 88 -1.37 3.04 15.57
C ARG A 88 -2.72 2.31 15.55
N PHE A 89 -3.13 1.70 16.65
CA PHE A 89 -4.27 0.78 16.70
C PHE A 89 -5.43 1.28 17.55
N PHE A 90 -5.27 2.43 18.19
CA PHE A 90 -6.22 2.96 19.18
C PHE A 90 -6.45 2.05 20.40
N GLN A 91 -5.60 1.04 20.56
CA GLN A 91 -5.61 0.09 21.66
C GLN A 91 -4.22 -0.53 21.85
N ILE A 92 -4.00 -1.18 22.99
CA ILE A 92 -2.83 -2.03 23.19
C ILE A 92 -3.19 -3.44 22.72
N ILE A 93 -2.52 -3.92 21.69
CA ILE A 93 -2.66 -5.29 21.19
C ILE A 93 -1.56 -6.12 21.84
N ARG A 94 -1.93 -7.21 22.54
CA ARG A 94 -0.94 -8.06 23.23
C ARG A 94 -0.19 -8.98 22.28
N GLU A 95 -0.86 -9.47 21.26
CA GLU A 95 -0.33 -10.44 20.30
C GLU A 95 -1.04 -10.29 18.96
N MET A 96 -0.28 -10.43 17.87
CA MET A 96 -0.83 -10.47 16.53
C MET A 96 -1.03 -11.93 16.12
N THR A 97 -2.28 -12.36 16.01
CA THR A 97 -2.59 -13.74 15.59
C THR A 97 -2.17 -13.98 14.14
N HIS A 98 -1.87 -15.23 13.79
CA HIS A 98 -1.62 -15.67 12.42
C HIS A 98 -2.67 -15.15 11.43
N ASP A 99 -3.97 -15.29 11.77
CA ASP A 99 -5.08 -14.79 10.96
C ASP A 99 -5.02 -13.27 10.70
N THR A 100 -4.59 -12.50 11.71
CA THR A 100 -4.48 -11.04 11.58
C THR A 100 -3.29 -10.67 10.68
N LEU A 101 -2.15 -11.32 10.87
CA LEU A 101 -0.95 -11.11 10.06
C LEU A 101 -1.17 -11.53 8.61
N THR A 102 -1.82 -12.67 8.39
CA THR A 102 -2.20 -13.16 7.06
C THR A 102 -3.08 -12.14 6.33
N ARG A 103 -4.12 -11.59 7.00
CA ARG A 103 -4.96 -10.52 6.43
C ARG A 103 -4.15 -9.28 6.07
N TYR A 104 -3.17 -8.94 6.89
CA TYR A 104 -2.32 -7.77 6.69
C TYR A 104 -1.30 -7.96 5.55
N CYS A 105 -0.89 -9.19 5.25
CA CYS A 105 0.10 -9.49 4.21
C CYS A 105 -0.54 -9.86 2.86
N ASN A 106 -1.69 -10.53 2.89
CA ASN A 106 -2.42 -10.97 1.71
C ASN A 106 -3.53 -9.96 1.35
N ILE A 107 -3.13 -8.89 0.65
CA ILE A 107 -4.01 -7.78 0.28
C ILE A 107 -4.30 -7.76 -1.23
N ASP A 108 -5.48 -7.28 -1.61
CA ASP A 108 -5.80 -6.91 -2.99
C ASP A 108 -5.19 -5.53 -3.29
N TYR A 109 -4.10 -5.50 -4.06
CA TYR A 109 -3.35 -4.28 -4.39
C TYR A 109 -4.18 -3.19 -5.09
N ASN A 110 -5.35 -3.53 -5.64
CA ASN A 110 -6.28 -2.60 -6.28
C ASN A 110 -7.28 -1.95 -5.29
N ARG A 111 -7.32 -2.44 -4.05
CA ARG A 111 -8.18 -1.94 -2.96
C ARG A 111 -7.38 -1.47 -1.75
N GLU A 112 -6.23 -2.07 -1.51
CA GLU A 112 -5.34 -1.72 -0.42
C GLU A 112 -3.90 -1.87 -0.88
N ILE A 113 -3.06 -0.90 -0.55
CA ILE A 113 -1.61 -1.00 -0.75
C ILE A 113 -0.90 -0.78 0.58
N ALA A 114 0.00 -1.70 0.92
CA ALA A 114 0.87 -1.58 2.07
C ALA A 114 2.32 -1.53 1.59
N ILE A 115 2.99 -0.39 1.77
CA ILE A 115 4.42 -0.24 1.52
C ILE A 115 5.17 -0.51 2.81
N ILE A 116 6.02 -1.53 2.79
CA ILE A 116 6.93 -1.83 3.88
C ILE A 116 8.27 -1.15 3.64
N ALA A 117 8.95 -0.82 4.74
CA ALA A 117 10.35 -0.42 4.74
C ALA A 117 11.19 -1.60 5.23
N GLU A 118 11.97 -2.19 4.33
CA GLU A 118 12.88 -3.31 4.62
C GLU A 118 14.30 -2.76 4.81
N ALA A 119 14.96 -3.12 5.91
CA ALA A 119 16.37 -2.87 6.15
C ALA A 119 17.10 -4.18 6.43
N LYS A 120 18.43 -4.16 6.33
CA LYS A 120 19.27 -5.26 6.79
C LYS A 120 19.90 -4.91 8.14
N GLU A 121 19.82 -5.85 9.08
CA GLU A 121 20.55 -5.82 10.35
C GLU A 121 21.21 -7.20 10.51
N ASP A 122 22.54 -7.24 10.69
CA ASP A 122 23.33 -8.47 10.77
C ASP A 122 23.04 -9.48 9.61
N GLU A 123 22.98 -8.95 8.38
CA GLU A 123 22.61 -9.66 7.14
C GLU A 123 21.18 -10.25 7.09
N LYS A 124 20.39 -10.08 8.15
CA LYS A 124 18.98 -10.47 8.18
C LYS A 124 18.10 -9.31 7.73
N LYS A 125 17.10 -9.64 6.91
CA LYS A 125 16.06 -8.68 6.52
C LYS A 125 15.13 -8.42 7.69
N LYS A 126 14.75 -7.16 7.90
CA LYS A 126 13.75 -6.75 8.88
C LYS A 126 12.82 -5.74 8.27
N ILE A 127 11.54 -5.83 8.59
CA ILE A 127 10.60 -4.73 8.35
C ILE A 127 10.76 -3.76 9.51
N ILE A 128 11.02 -2.49 9.18
CA ILE A 128 11.27 -1.42 10.16
C ILE A 128 10.18 -0.35 10.18
N GLY A 129 9.22 -0.43 9.25
CA GLY A 129 8.04 0.41 9.21
C GLY A 129 7.10 0.04 8.07
N VAL A 130 5.86 0.50 8.15
CA VAL A 130 4.82 0.23 7.15
C VAL A 130 3.97 1.48 6.96
N ALA A 131 3.66 1.81 5.70
CA ALA A 131 2.59 2.72 5.32
C ALA A 131 1.50 1.93 4.60
N ARG A 132 0.25 2.08 5.02
CA ARG A 132 -0.93 1.50 4.36
C ARG A 132 -1.80 2.59 3.77
N LEU A 133 -2.47 2.25 2.68
CA LEU A 133 -3.50 3.06 2.05
C LEU A 133 -4.64 2.13 1.61
N ILE A 134 -5.80 2.31 2.24
CA ILE A 134 -7.01 1.52 2.02
C ILE A 134 -8.01 2.38 1.26
N LEU A 135 -8.41 1.95 0.07
CA LEU A 135 -9.32 2.70 -0.78
C LEU A 135 -10.76 2.54 -0.31
N GLN A 136 -11.47 3.66 -0.20
CA GLN A 136 -12.90 3.67 0.05
C GLN A 136 -13.69 3.18 -1.19
N PRO A 137 -14.94 2.70 -1.01
CA PRO A 137 -15.83 2.44 -2.13
C PRO A 137 -15.89 3.63 -3.10
N GLY A 138 -15.79 3.36 -4.40
CA GLY A 138 -15.73 4.40 -5.43
C GLY A 138 -14.32 4.94 -5.73
N ARG A 139 -13.28 4.49 -5.03
CA ARG A 139 -11.84 4.71 -5.36
C ARG A 139 -11.42 6.18 -5.54
N LYS A 140 -12.13 7.11 -4.90
CA LYS A 140 -11.76 8.54 -4.89
C LYS A 140 -11.00 8.95 -3.64
N LEU A 141 -11.22 8.24 -2.53
CA LEU A 141 -10.65 8.52 -1.22
C LEU A 141 -9.86 7.32 -0.76
N GLY A 142 -8.74 7.56 -0.08
CA GLY A 142 -7.96 6.52 0.58
C GLY A 142 -7.66 6.87 2.03
N GLU A 143 -7.84 5.90 2.91
CA GLU A 143 -7.43 6.00 4.31
C GLU A 143 -5.98 5.56 4.45
N PHE A 144 -5.11 6.41 5.00
CA PHE A 144 -3.71 6.08 5.20
C PHE A 144 -3.38 5.87 6.68
N ALA A 145 -2.46 4.94 6.94
CA ALA A 145 -1.91 4.71 8.27
C ALA A 145 -0.42 4.39 8.18
N VAL A 146 0.39 4.96 9.08
CA VAL A 146 1.85 4.76 9.10
C VAL A 146 2.30 4.32 10.49
N VAL A 147 3.22 3.37 10.54
CA VAL A 147 3.91 2.97 11.76
C VAL A 147 5.38 2.71 11.48
N VAL A 148 6.23 3.03 12.46
CA VAL A 148 7.68 2.79 12.42
C VAL A 148 8.06 2.11 13.72
N GLY A 149 8.83 1.03 13.62
CA GLY A 149 9.34 0.31 14.80
C GLY A 149 10.13 1.24 15.70
N ASP A 150 9.95 1.11 17.02
CA ASP A 150 10.51 2.02 18.01
C ASP A 150 12.02 2.29 17.83
N PRO A 151 12.89 1.28 17.55
CA PRO A 151 14.32 1.51 17.32
C PRO A 151 14.65 2.38 16.09
N TRP A 152 13.72 2.50 15.15
CA TRP A 152 13.91 3.16 13.85
C TRP A 152 13.21 4.54 13.78
N GLN A 153 12.57 4.96 14.85
CA GLN A 153 11.95 6.29 14.94
C GLN A 153 13.02 7.40 14.99
N GLY A 154 12.65 8.63 14.63
CA GLY A 154 13.57 9.78 14.61
C GLY A 154 14.56 9.80 13.42
N LEU A 155 14.74 8.68 12.72
CA LEU A 155 15.66 8.56 11.57
C LEU A 155 15.07 9.04 10.23
N GLY A 156 13.91 9.70 10.26
CA GLY A 156 13.25 10.26 9.08
C GLY A 156 12.30 9.30 8.34
N LEU A 157 12.26 8.03 8.73
CA LEU A 157 11.48 7.00 8.02
C LEU A 157 9.98 7.31 7.94
N GLY A 158 9.36 7.72 9.05
CA GLY A 158 7.92 8.05 9.05
C GLY A 158 7.58 9.17 8.06
N SER A 159 8.45 10.17 7.93
CA SER A 159 8.25 11.23 6.93
C SER A 159 8.34 10.70 5.51
N LYS A 160 9.34 9.85 5.22
CA LYS A 160 9.49 9.27 3.87
C LYS A 160 8.32 8.35 3.53
N LEU A 161 7.83 7.57 4.49
CA LEU A 161 6.66 6.70 4.32
C LEU A 161 5.40 7.50 4.01
N VAL A 162 5.16 8.63 4.69
CA VAL A 162 4.05 9.54 4.36
C VAL A 162 4.21 10.14 2.97
N ASP A 163 5.41 10.62 2.61
CA ASP A 163 5.66 11.13 1.25
C ASP A 163 5.38 10.08 0.18
N TYR A 164 5.85 8.86 0.41
CA TYR A 164 5.73 7.79 -0.57
C TYR A 164 4.30 7.29 -0.72
N ILE A 165 3.53 7.19 0.38
CA ILE A 165 2.13 6.78 0.28
C ILE A 165 1.26 7.86 -0.37
N VAL A 166 1.63 9.15 -0.26
CA VAL A 166 1.02 10.25 -1.02
C VAL A 166 1.31 10.10 -2.51
N GLU A 167 2.56 9.80 -2.90
CA GLU A 167 2.95 9.54 -4.29
C GLU A 167 2.17 8.34 -4.86
N VAL A 168 2.07 7.24 -4.12
CA VAL A 168 1.28 6.06 -4.49
C VAL A 168 -0.21 6.42 -4.64
N GLY A 169 -0.77 7.19 -3.72
CA GLY A 169 -2.17 7.64 -3.81
C GLY A 169 -2.45 8.48 -5.05
N LYS A 170 -1.50 9.33 -5.47
CA LYS A 170 -1.59 10.09 -6.73
C LYS A 170 -1.54 9.18 -7.95
N ASP A 171 -0.61 8.22 -7.99
CA ASP A 171 -0.48 7.25 -9.08
C ASP A 171 -1.73 6.36 -9.21
N MET A 172 -2.38 6.04 -8.09
CA MET A 172 -3.67 5.34 -8.06
C MET A 172 -4.88 6.21 -8.44
N GLY A 173 -4.68 7.49 -8.75
CA GLY A 173 -5.73 8.40 -9.20
C GLY A 173 -6.69 8.88 -8.10
N LEU A 174 -6.29 8.80 -6.82
CA LEU A 174 -7.11 9.26 -5.71
C LEU A 174 -7.25 10.79 -5.72
N GLU A 175 -8.43 11.27 -5.32
CA GLU A 175 -8.71 12.70 -5.22
C GLU A 175 -8.19 13.29 -3.92
N SER A 176 -8.27 12.52 -2.83
CA SER A 176 -7.67 12.89 -1.55
C SER A 176 -7.37 11.65 -0.71
N ILE A 177 -6.48 11.80 0.26
CA ILE A 177 -6.22 10.80 1.30
C ILE A 177 -6.46 11.40 2.67
N TYR A 178 -6.85 10.55 3.62
CA TYR A 178 -7.08 10.97 5.00
C TYR A 178 -6.63 9.91 6.00
N GLY A 179 -6.42 10.29 7.24
CA GLY A 179 -6.10 9.36 8.32
C GLY A 179 -6.46 9.96 9.66
N ASP A 180 -6.96 9.13 10.56
CA ASP A 180 -7.30 9.55 11.91
C ASP A 180 -6.06 9.44 12.81
N VAL A 181 -5.77 10.52 13.52
CA VAL A 181 -4.58 10.65 14.36
C VAL A 181 -5.03 11.02 15.76
N MET A 182 -4.56 10.28 16.78
CA MET A 182 -4.81 10.67 18.16
C MET A 182 -4.28 12.09 18.43
N ALA A 183 -5.09 12.93 19.08
CA ALA A 183 -4.77 14.31 19.44
C ALA A 183 -3.48 14.42 20.29
N ARG A 184 -3.15 13.35 21.03
CA ARG A 184 -1.92 13.22 21.83
C ARG A 184 -0.68 12.86 21.00
N ASN A 185 -0.82 12.34 19.78
CA ASN A 185 0.30 12.00 18.90
C ASN A 185 0.86 13.25 18.21
N ARG A 186 1.50 14.12 19.00
CA ARG A 186 2.06 15.40 18.52
C ARG A 186 3.08 15.23 17.40
N LYS A 187 3.81 14.11 17.37
CA LYS A 187 4.79 13.78 16.32
C LYS A 187 4.09 13.62 14.97
N MET A 188 3.04 12.79 14.90
CA MET A 188 2.30 12.55 13.66
C MET A 188 1.52 13.79 13.22
N LEU A 189 0.85 14.49 14.15
CA LEU A 189 0.16 15.75 13.83
C LEU A 189 1.10 16.75 13.17
N ARG A 190 2.28 16.98 13.77
CA ARG A 190 3.30 17.88 13.21
C ARG A 190 3.81 17.42 11.84
N LEU A 191 3.97 16.10 11.66
CA LEU A 191 4.36 15.53 10.37
C LEU A 191 3.30 15.80 9.31
N CYS A 192 2.04 15.48 9.56
CA CYS A 192 0.92 15.74 8.66
C CYS A 192 0.84 17.24 8.29
N THR A 193 0.88 18.13 9.28
CA THR A 193 0.88 19.58 9.02
C THR A 193 2.04 20.01 8.12
N LYS A 194 3.26 19.50 8.37
CA LYS A 194 4.43 19.80 7.52
C LYS A 194 4.27 19.28 6.08
N LYS A 195 3.49 18.22 5.89
CA LYS A 195 3.18 17.62 4.59
C LYS A 195 1.96 18.23 3.91
N GLY A 196 1.37 19.29 4.47
CA GLY A 196 0.26 20.02 3.87
C GLY A 196 -1.12 19.42 4.15
N PHE A 197 -1.22 18.46 5.08
CA PHE A 197 -2.53 17.94 5.50
C PHE A 197 -3.28 19.01 6.28
N LYS A 198 -4.56 19.18 5.95
CA LYS A 198 -5.54 19.92 6.74
C LYS A 198 -5.92 19.07 7.94
N MET A 199 -5.90 19.67 9.12
CA MET A 199 -6.20 19.00 10.38
C MET A 199 -7.59 19.41 10.85
N GLU A 200 -8.49 18.44 11.00
CA GLU A 200 -9.88 18.62 11.40
C GLU A 200 -10.12 17.83 12.69
N PRO A 201 -10.22 18.48 13.86
CA PRO A 201 -10.58 17.78 15.10
C PRO A 201 -11.97 17.13 14.94
N ILE A 202 -12.06 15.82 15.22
CA ILE A 202 -13.35 15.10 15.26
C ILE A 202 -13.93 15.23 16.68
N ASP A 203 -13.09 14.99 17.68
CA ASP A 203 -13.39 15.11 19.10
C ASP A 203 -12.10 15.46 19.89
N GLU A 204 -12.13 15.32 21.23
CA GLU A 204 -10.98 15.61 22.09
C GLU A 204 -9.82 14.62 21.95
N GLU A 205 -10.08 13.42 21.42
CA GLU A 205 -9.12 12.32 21.31
C GLU A 205 -8.59 12.14 19.89
N ILE A 206 -9.35 12.50 18.86
CA ILE A 206 -9.07 12.19 17.46
C ILE A 206 -9.09 13.45 16.60
N THR A 207 -8.06 13.58 15.76
CA THR A 207 -7.95 14.60 14.72
C THR A 207 -7.79 13.92 13.36
N LYS A 208 -8.68 14.23 12.42
CA LYS A 208 -8.57 13.79 11.03
C LYS A 208 -7.52 14.63 10.31
N ALA A 209 -6.53 13.98 9.72
CA ALA A 209 -5.59 14.60 8.79
C ALA A 209 -6.05 14.30 7.36
N LYS A 210 -6.34 15.32 6.55
CA LYS A 210 -6.76 15.15 5.14
C LYS A 210 -5.84 15.92 4.19
N LEU A 211 -5.44 15.27 3.10
CA LEU A 211 -4.67 15.89 2.01
C LEU A 211 -5.39 15.69 0.68
N ASP A 212 -5.70 16.80 0.02
CA ASP A 212 -6.20 16.79 -1.36
C ASP A 212 -5.02 16.50 -2.31
N LEU A 213 -5.18 15.51 -3.20
CA LEU A 213 -4.12 15.03 -4.09
C LEU A 213 -4.21 15.60 -5.50
N LYS A 214 -5.39 16.07 -5.90
CA LYS A 214 -5.59 16.83 -7.14
C LYS A 214 -5.07 18.25 -6.94
N THR A 215 -3.93 18.57 -7.55
CA THR A 215 -3.46 19.93 -7.81
C THR A 215 -2.87 19.97 -9.21
#